data_AF-A0A924YHH1-F1
#
_entry.id   AF-A0A924YHH1-F1
#
_cell.length_a   1.000
_cell.length_b   1.000
_cell.length_c   1.000
_cell.angle_alpha   90.00
_cell.angle_beta   90.00
_cell.angle_gamma   90.00
#
_symmetry.space_group_name_H-M   'P 1'
#
loop_
_entity.id
_entity.type
_entity.pdbx_description
1 polymer ?
#
loop_
_entity_poly.entity_id
_entity_poly.type
_entity_poly.pdbx_seq_one_letter_code
_entity_poly.pdbx_strand_id
1 'polypeptide(L)' 'MEIFVTTKETFCTTLNWNPDDVQYDDLLNEQPNWDSVNQLRVLMALEATLDIKLPLKKYIVCRRINEVADLVASVKNRA' A
#
# COMPACT_ATOMS: atom_id res chain seq x y z
N MET A 1 -6.33 7.83 10.78
CA MET A 1 -4.92 8.25 10.78
C MET A 1 -3.99 7.05 10.84
N GLU A 2 -4.22 6.10 11.76
CA GLU A 2 -3.43 4.86 11.90
C GLU A 2 -3.30 4.04 10.59
N ILE A 3 -4.40 3.84 9.84
CA ILE A 3 -4.38 3.08 8.58
C ILE A 3 -3.39 3.64 7.55
N PHE A 4 -3.29 4.97 7.43
CA PHE A 4 -2.40 5.61 6.47
C PHE A 4 -0.94 5.34 6.85
N VAL A 5 -0.62 5.51 8.14
CA VAL A 5 0.72 5.25 8.68
C VAL A 5 1.11 3.79 8.46
N THR A 6 0.28 2.84 8.88
CA THR A 6 0.55 1.41 8.71
C THR A 6 0.68 1.01 7.24
N THR A 7 -0.14 1.61 6.35
CA THR A 7 -0.02 1.38 4.90
C THR A 7 1.35 1.82 4.42
N LYS A 8 1.77 3.06 4.71
CA LYS A 8 3.09 3.57 4.31
C LYS A 8 4.24 2.75 4.90
N GLU A 9 4.17 2.37 6.17
CA GLU A 9 5.18 1.51 6.82
C GLU A 9 5.29 0.14 6.15
N THR A 10 4.17 -0.44 5.71
CA THR A 10 4.15 -1.72 4.99
C THR A 10 4.84 -1.60 3.63
N PHE A 11 4.61 -0.52 2.89
CA PHE A 11 5.34 -0.22 1.65
C PHE A 11 6.84 -0.11 1.93
N CYS A 12 7.22 0.72 2.91
CA CYS A 12 8.63 0.97 3.22
C CYS A 12 9.36 -0.30 3.64
N THR A 13 8.74 -1.12 4.47
CA THR A 13 9.32 -2.39 4.93
C THR A 13 9.43 -3.40 3.77
N THR A 14 8.38 -3.54 2.96
CA THR A 14 8.34 -4.55 1.88
C THR A 14 9.31 -4.20 0.74
N LEU A 15 9.45 -2.90 0.44
CA LEU A 15 10.24 -2.41 -0.69
C LEU A 15 11.61 -1.88 -0.30
N ASN A 16 11.92 -1.93 1.01
CA ASN A 16 13.13 -1.37 1.60
C ASN A 16 13.30 0.12 1.24
N TRP A 17 12.22 0.89 1.36
CA TRP A 17 12.24 2.36 1.22
C TRP A 17 12.47 3.04 2.55
N ASN A 18 13.08 4.22 2.52
CA ASN A 18 13.19 5.08 3.67
C ASN A 18 11.85 5.83 3.89
N PRO A 19 11.19 5.70 5.06
CA PRO A 19 9.93 6.39 5.33
C PRO A 19 9.99 7.91 5.20
N ASP A 20 11.15 8.53 5.43
CA ASP A 20 11.30 9.99 5.35
C ASP A 20 11.32 10.50 3.90
N ASP A 21 11.70 9.65 2.95
CA ASP A 21 11.83 10.01 1.53
C ASP A 21 10.54 9.74 0.72
N VAL A 22 9.55 9.08 1.32
CA VAL A 22 8.32 8.63 0.63
C VAL A 22 7.15 9.52 1.02
N GLN A 23 6.51 10.18 0.06
CA GLN A 23 5.26 10.91 0.28
C GLN A 23 4.04 10.06 -0.09
N TYR A 24 2.88 10.40 0.46
CA TYR A 24 1.65 9.62 0.26
C TYR A 24 1.07 9.78 -1.15
N ASP A 25 1.31 10.93 -1.78
CA ASP A 25 0.80 11.34 -3.07
C ASP A 25 1.78 11.08 -4.23
N ASP A 26 2.97 10.60 -3.91
CA ASP A 26 3.97 10.18 -4.89
C ASP A 26 3.42 9.08 -5.81
N LEU A 27 3.77 9.19 -7.09
CA LEU A 27 3.45 8.18 -8.08
C LEU A 27 4.30 6.93 -7.85
N LEU A 28 3.65 5.82 -7.55
CA LEU A 28 4.31 4.54 -7.25
C LEU A 28 5.21 4.07 -8.40
N ASN A 29 4.82 4.30 -9.66
CA ASN A 29 5.63 3.92 -10.83
C ASN A 29 6.89 4.78 -11.04
N GLU A 30 7.06 5.84 -10.27
CA GLU A 30 8.28 6.66 -10.25
C GLU A 30 9.18 6.30 -9.05
N GLN A 31 8.68 5.48 -8.12
CA GLN A 31 9.42 5.05 -6.94
C GLN A 31 10.34 3.85 -7.25
N PRO A 32 11.52 3.77 -6.59
CA PRO A 32 12.45 2.68 -6.82
C PRO A 32 11.83 1.32 -6.45
N ASN A 33 12.19 0.26 -7.16
CA ASN A 33 11.69 -1.10 -6.88
C ASN A 33 10.17 -1.29 -7.00
N TRP A 34 9.42 -0.35 -7.59
CA TRP A 34 8.01 -0.59 -7.89
C TRP A 34 7.84 -1.32 -9.23
N ASP A 35 7.49 -2.60 -9.14
CA ASP A 35 7.19 -3.47 -10.27
C ASP A 35 5.98 -4.37 -9.96
N SER A 36 5.53 -5.18 -10.92
CA SER A 36 4.36 -6.04 -10.74
C SER A 36 4.54 -7.11 -9.65
N VAL A 37 5.76 -7.59 -9.41
CA VAL A 37 6.06 -8.59 -8.37
C VAL A 37 6.02 -7.93 -7.00
N ASN A 38 6.67 -6.79 -6.86
CA ASN A 38 6.72 -6.01 -5.63
C ASN A 38 5.36 -5.41 -5.28
N GLN A 39 4.55 -5.02 -6.28
CA GLN A 39 3.15 -4.65 -6.08
C GLN A 39 2.34 -5.78 -5.43
N LEU A 40 2.52 -7.04 -5.86
CA LEU A 40 1.86 -8.20 -5.25
C LEU A 40 2.41 -8.53 -3.86
N ARG A 41 3.72 -8.36 -3.62
CA ARG A 41 4.31 -8.53 -2.29
C ARG A 41 3.72 -7.56 -1.28
N VAL A 42 3.58 -6.28 -1.67
CA VAL A 42 2.96 -5.26 -0.82
C VAL A 42 1.49 -5.58 -0.56
N LEU A 43 0.75 -6.04 -1.57
CA LEU A 43 -0.64 -6.49 -1.39
C LEU A 43 -0.74 -7.57 -0.31
N MET A 44 0.06 -8.63 -0.43
CA MET A 44 0.05 -9.74 0.54
C MET A 44 0.48 -9.28 1.94
N ALA A 45 1.47 -8.39 2.03
CA ALA A 45 1.91 -7.82 3.29
C ALA A 45 0.79 -7.00 3.96
N LEU A 46 0.10 -6.14 3.22
CA LEU A 46 -1.03 -5.35 3.74
C LEU A 46 -2.17 -6.24 4.23
N GLU A 47 -2.54 -7.26 3.46
CA GLU A 47 -3.57 -8.22 3.86
C GLU A 47 -3.20 -8.96 5.14
N ALA A 48 -1.95 -9.38 5.30
CA ALA A 48 -1.47 -10.08 6.48
C ALA A 48 -1.36 -9.14 7.71
N THR A 49 -0.82 -7.94 7.53
CA THR A 49 -0.62 -6.96 8.63
C THR A 49 -1.93 -6.43 9.18
N LEU A 50 -2.94 -6.24 8.32
CA LEU A 50 -4.19 -5.61 8.70
C LEU A 50 -5.35 -6.60 8.87
N ASP A 51 -5.11 -7.89 8.65
CA ASP A 51 -6.10 -8.97 8.66
C ASP A 51 -7.31 -8.66 7.76
N ILE A 52 -7.04 -8.30 6.50
CA ILE A 52 -8.06 -7.95 5.50
C ILE A 52 -7.83 -8.68 4.17
N LYS A 53 -8.81 -8.57 3.26
CA LYS A 53 -8.67 -8.99 1.87
C LYS A 53 -8.95 -7.82 0.93
N LEU A 54 -7.95 -7.43 0.15
CA LEU A 54 -8.04 -6.30 -0.76
C LEU A 54 -8.49 -6.79 -2.15
N PRO A 55 -9.49 -6.16 -2.78
CA PRO A 55 -9.91 -6.54 -4.12
C PRO A 55 -8.79 -6.25 -5.14
N LEU A 56 -8.15 -7.30 -5.67
CA LEU A 56 -7.00 -7.17 -6.57
C LEU A 56 -7.25 -6.17 -7.72
N LYS A 57 -8.42 -6.24 -8.38
CA LYS A 57 -8.79 -5.33 -9.48
C LYS A 57 -8.78 -3.85 -9.08
N LYS A 58 -9.12 -3.53 -7.84
CA LYS A 58 -9.10 -2.15 -7.32
C LYS A 58 -7.70 -1.74 -6.87
N TYR A 59 -6.96 -2.67 -6.28
CA TYR A 59 -5.60 -2.42 -5.83
C TYR A 59 -4.63 -2.14 -7.00
N ILE A 60 -4.70 -2.92 -8.09
CA ILE A 60 -3.76 -2.77 -9.22
C ILE A 60 -3.87 -1.42 -9.94
N VAL A 61 -5.00 -0.72 -9.80
CA VAL A 61 -5.21 0.60 -10.43
C VAL A 61 -4.82 1.75 -9.52
N CYS A 62 -4.52 1.49 -8.24
CA CYS A 62 -3.98 2.50 -7.33
C CYS A 62 -2.58 2.90 -7.81
N ARG A 63 -2.35 4.21 -7.95
CA ARG A 63 -1.09 4.80 -8.42
C ARG A 63 -0.30 5.45 -7.31
N ARG A 64 -0.88 5.57 -6.12
CA ARG A 64 -0.33 6.29 -4.96
C ARG A 64 -0.62 5.56 -3.67
N ILE A 65 0.16 5.82 -2.63
CA ILE A 65 -0.02 5.19 -1.32
C ILE A 65 -1.33 5.64 -0.66
N ASN A 66 -1.73 6.91 -0.80
CA ASN A 66 -3.01 7.39 -0.27
C ASN A 66 -4.22 6.66 -0.88
N GLU A 67 -4.22 6.40 -2.18
CA GLU A 67 -5.27 5.64 -2.86
C GLU A 67 -5.37 4.20 -2.32
N VAL A 68 -4.23 3.59 -1.98
CA VAL A 68 -4.20 2.27 -1.33
C VAL A 68 -4.71 2.35 0.11
N ALA A 69 -4.30 3.37 0.88
CA ALA A 69 -4.77 3.58 2.24
C ALA A 69 -6.28 3.81 2.31
N ASP A 70 -6.85 4.56 1.35
CA ASP A 70 -8.29 4.74 1.19
C ASP A 70 -8.99 3.41 0.87
N LEU A 71 -8.42 2.60 -0.01
CA LEU A 71 -8.94 1.27 -0.32
C LEU A 71 -8.96 0.39 0.93
N VAL A 72 -7.86 0.36 1.68
CA VAL A 72 -7.73 -0.36 2.95
C VAL A 72 -8.78 0.09 3.96
N ALA A 73 -8.93 1.41 4.17
CA ALA A 73 -9.94 1.96 5.06
C ALA A 73 -11.36 1.57 4.62
N SER A 74 -11.63 1.57 3.31
CA SER A 74 -12.94 1.18 2.77
C SER A 74 -13.27 -0.30 3.00
N VAL A 75 -12.27 -1.18 3.03
CA VAL A 75 -12.44 -2.62 3.30
C VAL A 75 -12.59 -2.85 4.80
N LYS A 76 -11.72 -2.26 5.62
CA LYS A 76 -11.72 -2.44 7.07
C LYS A 76 -13.01 -1.93 7.73
N ASN A 77 -13.61 -0.86 7.22
CA ASN A 77 -14.89 -0.34 7.72
C ASN A 77 -16.11 -1.18 7.27
N ARG A 78 -15.93 -2.15 6.38
CA ARG A 78 -16.99 -3.07 5.91
C ARG A 78 -16.88 -4.48 6.51
N ALA A 79 -15.75 -4.80 7.13
CA ALA A 79 -15.50 -6.05 7.85
C ALA A 79 -15.99 -5.90 9.30
#